data_AF-S3TP81-F1
#
_entry.id   AF-S3TP81-F1
#
_cell.length_a   1.000
_cell.length_b   1.000
_cell.length_c   1.000
_cell.angle_alpha   90.00
_cell.angle_beta   90.00
_cell.angle_gamma   90.00
#
_symmetry.space_group_name_H-M   'P 1'
#
loop_
_entity.id
_entity.type
_entity.pdbx_description
1 polymer ?
#
loop_
_entity_poly.entity_id
_entity_poly.type
_entity_poly.pdbx_seq_one_letter_code
_entity_poly.pdbx_strand_id
1 'polypeptide(L)'
;MNKFFIFTTLTAAVLLAGCDKFKPKDKVENTDAAAVAEWSCTNQDNLNNIQAALKKAYLKQIERSLRESEYQADYDVLDKINKGLKFEIKNVRTLDATETQSASKTLLSCDSQLIISFPKGLQKRAENAYLESQKYQGDGEGDARATTYTLGDYFSDSEYPLTLEDDQLRGEFTYNLTKTDKDGLVVDIPDQNAVIDGVVFMATKAVQYVAYLKENRLIEQDSEKAQQEYNAQSSAQMDLAQKAMDIRKKELDAEKSKQVERLNQTWDKFTPEQKTQLQQDQSDWFEKRDVDCKVLSQKSVYDIPEKDRETYQKQSGYWNEAMRQQDQAMQYTKCFTQRTIERIVYLNNVN
;
A
#
# COMPACT_ATOMS: atom_id res chain seq x y z
N MET A 1 14.39 -9.67 22.85
CA MET A 1 15.47 -8.73 23.22
C MET A 1 14.98 -7.32 22.91
N ASN A 2 14.78 -6.51 23.95
CA ASN A 2 14.20 -5.17 23.87
C ASN A 2 15.19 -4.18 23.26
N LYS A 3 14.79 -3.47 22.19
CA LYS A 3 15.48 -2.27 21.72
C LYS A 3 14.69 -1.05 22.19
N PHE A 4 15.25 -0.37 23.19
CA PHE A 4 14.75 0.90 23.69
C PHE A 4 15.08 2.02 22.68
N PHE A 5 14.05 2.80 22.31
CA PHE A 5 14.21 4.08 21.64
C PHE A 5 14.68 5.13 22.65
N ILE A 6 15.77 5.83 22.32
CA ILE A 6 16.28 6.97 23.09
C ILE A 6 15.60 8.23 22.55
N PHE A 7 14.66 8.79 23.33
CA PHE A 7 14.14 10.14 23.13
C PHE A 7 15.07 11.14 23.83
N THR A 8 15.79 11.96 23.07
CA THR A 8 16.53 13.11 23.60
C THR A 8 15.59 14.32 23.70
N THR A 9 15.15 14.62 24.92
CA THR A 9 14.45 15.86 25.28
C THR A 9 15.44 17.03 25.32
N LEU A 10 15.27 18.04 24.46
CA LEU A 10 15.97 19.32 24.58
C LEU A 10 15.07 20.31 25.33
N THR A 11 15.38 20.53 26.61
CA THR A 11 14.82 21.58 27.45
C THR A 11 15.44 22.93 27.09
N ALA A 12 14.66 23.85 26.53
CA ALA A 12 15.03 25.26 26.43
C ALA A 12 14.31 26.05 27.53
N ALA A 13 15.11 26.65 28.40
CA ALA A 13 14.66 27.45 29.54
C ALA A 13 13.96 28.75 29.08
N VAL A 14 12.77 28.97 29.62
CA VAL A 14 12.06 30.25 29.56
C VAL A 14 12.72 31.20 30.57
N LEU A 15 13.38 32.25 30.08
CA LEU A 15 13.79 33.38 30.92
C LEU A 15 12.62 34.36 31.02
N LEU A 16 11.96 34.34 32.18
CA LEU A 16 11.07 35.37 32.67
C LEU A 16 11.90 36.58 33.13
N ALA A 17 11.71 37.73 32.48
CA ALA A 17 11.97 39.04 33.08
C ALA A 17 10.65 39.81 33.09
N GLY A 18 10.19 40.16 34.29
CA GLY A 18 8.88 40.72 34.57
C GLY A 18 8.75 42.23 34.30
N CYS A 19 7.52 42.58 33.92
CA CYS A 19 6.71 43.78 34.17
C CYS A 19 7.37 45.01 34.85
N ASP A 20 7.19 46.19 34.24
CA ASP A 20 6.40 47.24 34.89
C ASP A 20 5.73 48.23 33.89
N LYS A 21 4.45 48.50 34.16
CA LYS A 21 3.60 49.66 33.80
C LYS A 21 3.70 50.31 32.41
N PHE A 22 2.68 50.06 31.58
CA PHE A 22 2.02 51.12 30.80
C PHE A 22 0.50 50.89 30.73
N LYS A 23 -0.24 51.98 30.95
CA LYS A 23 -1.71 52.11 30.94
C LYS A 23 -2.38 51.51 29.70
N PRO A 24 -3.70 51.19 29.76
CA PRO A 24 -4.46 50.83 28.56
C PRO A 24 -4.43 52.04 27.62
N LYS A 25 -3.66 51.92 26.54
CA LYS A 25 -3.77 52.86 25.42
C LYS A 25 -5.06 52.53 24.70
N ASP A 26 -5.72 53.61 24.35
CA ASP A 26 -7.05 53.70 23.77
C ASP A 26 -7.28 52.74 22.62
N LYS A 27 -8.57 52.42 22.45
CA LYS A 27 -9.16 51.82 21.25
C LYS A 27 -8.32 52.12 20.03
N VAL A 28 -7.83 51.07 19.37
CA VAL A 28 -7.31 51.16 18.02
C VAL A 28 -8.40 51.82 17.18
N GLU A 29 -8.13 53.08 16.85
CA GLU A 29 -8.90 53.87 15.93
C GLU A 29 -8.83 53.14 14.58
N ASN A 30 -9.93 52.49 14.21
CA ASN A 30 -10.16 52.03 12.85
C ASN A 30 -10.25 53.29 11.98
N THR A 31 -9.11 53.75 11.49
CA THR A 31 -9.01 54.72 10.41
C THR A 31 -8.31 54.05 9.24
N ASP A 32 -9.12 53.38 8.44
CA ASP A 32 -9.28 53.70 7.04
C ASP A 32 -10.75 53.44 6.71
N ALA A 33 -11.58 54.47 6.97
CA ALA A 33 -12.92 54.52 6.42
C ALA A 33 -12.76 54.70 4.90
N ALA A 34 -12.52 53.59 4.19
CA ALA A 34 -12.76 53.51 2.77
C ALA A 34 -14.20 54.01 2.53
N ALA A 35 -14.37 54.90 1.54
CA ALA A 35 -15.67 55.39 1.12
C ALA A 35 -16.68 54.23 1.10
N VAL A 36 -17.80 54.40 1.81
CA VAL A 36 -18.76 53.34 2.10
C VAL A 36 -19.11 52.60 0.82
N ALA A 37 -18.56 51.39 0.67
CA ALA A 37 -18.90 50.51 -0.43
C ALA A 37 -20.41 50.23 -0.34
N GLU A 38 -21.09 50.30 -1.48
CA GLU A 38 -22.54 50.13 -1.55
C GLU A 38 -22.95 48.80 -0.89
N TRP A 39 -23.98 48.83 -0.04
CA TRP A 39 -24.52 47.64 0.62
C TRP A 39 -25.25 46.76 -0.40
N SER A 40 -24.48 45.99 -1.15
CA SER A 40 -24.92 45.16 -2.27
C SER A 40 -23.98 43.96 -2.43
N CYS A 41 -24.57 42.79 -2.74
CA CYS A 41 -23.81 41.58 -3.10
C CYS A 41 -23.00 41.79 -4.40
N THR A 42 -23.44 42.66 -5.30
CA THR A 42 -22.79 42.86 -6.62
C THR A 42 -21.79 44.01 -6.65
N ASN A 43 -21.59 44.72 -5.53
CA ASN A 43 -20.62 45.82 -5.47
C ASN A 43 -19.18 45.29 -5.62
N GLN A 44 -18.41 45.88 -6.55
CA GLN A 44 -17.09 45.37 -6.91
C GLN A 44 -16.06 45.50 -5.77
N ASP A 45 -16.12 46.56 -4.97
CA ASP A 45 -15.20 46.75 -3.85
C ASP A 45 -15.45 45.71 -2.75
N ASN A 46 -16.71 45.36 -2.49
CA ASN A 46 -17.07 44.26 -1.60
C ASN A 46 -16.50 42.93 -2.10
N LEU A 47 -16.67 42.63 -3.39
CA LEU A 47 -16.15 41.41 -4.00
C LEU A 47 -14.61 41.35 -3.94
N ASN A 48 -13.93 42.47 -4.19
CA ASN A 48 -12.47 42.56 -4.08
C ASN A 48 -11.99 42.30 -2.64
N ASN A 49 -12.69 42.85 -1.64
CA ASN A 49 -12.40 42.63 -0.23
C ASN A 49 -12.60 41.16 0.18
N ILE A 50 -13.69 40.53 -0.29
CA ILE A 50 -13.95 39.11 -0.06
C ILE A 50 -12.86 38.24 -0.69
N GLN A 51 -12.47 38.51 -1.94
CA GLN A 51 -11.39 37.79 -2.62
C GLN A 51 -10.05 37.92 -1.88
N ALA A 52 -9.73 39.10 -1.35
CA ALA A 52 -8.53 39.30 -0.53
C ALA A 52 -8.57 38.52 0.79
N ALA A 53 -9.73 38.48 1.45
CA ALA A 53 -9.95 37.69 2.66
C ALA A 53 -9.81 36.18 2.40
N LEU A 54 -10.40 35.68 1.31
CA LEU A 54 -10.28 34.29 0.87
C LEU A 54 -8.83 33.91 0.55
N LYS A 55 -8.08 34.78 -0.13
CA LYS A 55 -6.64 34.58 -0.37
C LYS A 55 -5.85 34.49 0.93
N LYS A 56 -6.16 35.34 1.92
CA LYS A 56 -5.55 35.30 3.25
C LYS A 56 -5.89 34.00 3.99
N ALA A 57 -7.13 33.53 3.90
CA ALA A 57 -7.57 32.27 4.48
C ALA A 57 -6.78 31.09 3.87
N TYR A 58 -6.68 31.03 2.54
CA TYR A 58 -5.85 30.06 1.82
C TYR A 58 -4.40 30.07 2.34
N LEU A 59 -3.75 31.23 2.38
CA LEU A 59 -2.34 31.35 2.81
C LEU A 59 -2.12 30.83 4.24
N LYS A 60 -3.06 31.13 5.15
CA LYS A 60 -3.00 30.63 6.54
C LYS A 60 -3.19 29.11 6.59
N GLN A 61 -4.13 28.58 5.83
CA GLN A 61 -4.42 27.15 5.84
C GLN A 61 -3.32 26.31 5.19
N ILE A 62 -2.74 26.75 4.07
CA ILE A 62 -1.63 26.03 3.43
C ILE A 62 -0.39 26.00 4.34
N GLU A 63 -0.08 27.11 5.03
CA GLU A 63 1.02 27.12 6.00
C GLU A 63 0.79 26.11 7.13
N ARG A 64 -0.46 25.98 7.62
CA ARG A 64 -0.83 24.98 8.62
C ARG A 64 -0.69 23.56 8.06
N SER A 65 -1.27 23.28 6.90
CA SER A 65 -1.22 21.98 6.23
C SER A 65 0.23 21.48 6.05
N LEU A 66 1.12 22.35 5.58
CA LEU A 66 2.52 21.99 5.37
C LEU A 66 3.31 21.79 6.66
N ARG A 67 2.94 22.47 7.74
CA ARG A 67 3.56 22.29 9.07
C ARG A 67 3.15 20.97 9.73
N GLU A 68 1.92 20.55 9.49
CA GLU A 68 1.34 19.32 10.05
C GLU A 68 1.71 18.07 9.22
N SER A 69 2.18 18.26 8.00
CA SER A 69 2.61 17.19 7.11
C SER A 69 3.98 16.62 7.47
N GLU A 70 4.12 15.30 7.34
CA GLU A 70 5.39 14.57 7.47
C GLU A 70 6.29 14.71 6.22
N TYR A 71 5.71 15.11 5.09
CA TYR A 71 6.41 15.28 3.82
C TYR A 71 7.09 16.63 3.67
N GLN A 72 8.32 16.60 3.13
CA GLN A 72 9.05 17.80 2.76
C GLN A 72 8.34 18.55 1.62
N ALA A 73 8.12 19.85 1.80
CA ALA A 73 7.53 20.74 0.81
C ALA A 73 8.58 21.47 -0.03
N ASP A 74 8.31 21.62 -1.32
CA ASP A 74 9.04 22.49 -2.24
C ASP A 74 8.52 23.94 -2.13
N TYR A 75 9.25 24.76 -1.37
CA TYR A 75 8.88 26.15 -1.11
C TYR A 75 9.03 27.07 -2.33
N ASP A 76 9.87 26.73 -3.31
CA ASP A 76 9.97 27.50 -4.56
C ASP A 76 8.73 27.28 -5.43
N VAL A 77 8.19 26.06 -5.44
CA VAL A 77 6.91 25.75 -6.06
C VAL A 77 5.78 26.43 -5.28
N LEU A 78 5.79 26.39 -3.94
CA LEU A 78 4.78 27.06 -3.12
C LEU A 78 4.71 28.57 -3.40
N ASP A 79 5.85 29.24 -3.49
CA ASP A 79 5.91 30.68 -3.81
C ASP A 79 5.28 30.98 -5.19
N LYS A 80 5.59 30.17 -6.21
CA LYS A 80 5.00 30.28 -7.55
C LYS A 80 3.49 30.08 -7.53
N ILE A 81 3.01 29.09 -6.76
CA ILE A 81 1.57 28.85 -6.58
C ILE A 81 0.93 30.09 -5.95
N ASN A 82 1.42 30.52 -4.79
CA ASN A 82 0.85 31.62 -4.01
C ASN A 82 0.79 32.95 -4.79
N LYS A 83 1.77 33.19 -5.67
CA LYS A 83 1.78 34.35 -6.58
C LYS A 83 0.87 34.18 -7.79
N GLY A 84 0.69 32.95 -8.28
CA GLY A 84 -0.06 32.63 -9.50
C GLY A 84 -1.57 32.44 -9.32
N LEU A 85 -2.04 32.15 -8.10
CA LEU A 85 -3.47 31.95 -7.82
C LEU A 85 -4.28 33.24 -7.99
N LYS A 86 -5.42 33.12 -8.68
CA LYS A 86 -6.41 34.19 -8.84
C LYS A 86 -7.76 33.74 -8.30
N PHE A 87 -8.38 34.60 -7.50
CA PHE A 87 -9.65 34.36 -6.85
C PHE A 87 -10.70 35.21 -7.57
N GLU A 88 -11.73 34.59 -8.12
CA GLU A 88 -12.81 35.26 -8.83
C GLU A 88 -14.17 34.85 -8.24
N ILE A 89 -15.05 35.82 -8.03
CA ILE A 89 -16.44 35.58 -7.62
C ILE A 89 -17.32 35.92 -8.81
N LYS A 90 -18.15 34.97 -9.26
CA LYS A 90 -19.06 35.12 -10.39
C LYS A 90 -20.48 34.72 -10.01
N ASN A 91 -21.43 35.03 -10.90
CA ASN A 91 -22.84 34.64 -10.78
C ASN A 91 -23.47 35.06 -9.45
N VAL A 92 -23.13 36.27 -8.99
CA VAL A 92 -23.58 36.76 -7.69
C VAL A 92 -25.08 37.07 -7.72
N ARG A 93 -25.81 36.53 -6.74
CA ARG A 93 -27.23 36.81 -6.49
C ARG A 93 -27.47 37.07 -5.01
N THR A 94 -28.46 37.90 -4.73
CA THR A 94 -28.99 38.05 -3.36
C THR A 94 -30.00 36.95 -3.12
N LEU A 95 -29.94 36.30 -1.97
CA LEU A 95 -30.92 35.32 -1.54
C LEU A 95 -32.12 36.06 -0.92
N ASP A 96 -33.32 35.79 -1.42
CA ASP A 96 -34.55 36.41 -0.89
C ASP A 96 -34.85 35.91 0.53
N ALA A 97 -35.23 36.83 1.42
CA ALA A 97 -35.58 36.57 2.82
C ALA A 97 -36.94 35.87 3.02
N THR A 98 -37.33 35.01 2.08
CA THR A 98 -38.48 34.11 2.17
C THR A 98 -37.91 32.72 2.44
N GLU A 99 -37.66 32.33 3.69
CA GLU A 99 -38.57 31.40 4.37
C GLU A 99 -38.38 31.32 5.91
N THR A 100 -37.51 32.13 6.51
CA THR A 100 -37.33 32.17 7.97
C THR A 100 -37.38 33.59 8.49
N GLN A 101 -38.48 33.90 9.19
CA GLN A 101 -38.72 35.00 10.12
C GLN A 101 -37.75 36.20 10.08
N SER A 102 -38.34 37.36 9.79
CA SER A 102 -37.77 38.72 9.75
C SER A 102 -36.67 38.94 8.70
N ALA A 103 -37.07 39.57 7.58
CA ALA A 103 -36.16 40.30 6.72
C ALA A 103 -35.37 41.31 7.57
N SER A 104 -34.16 40.95 7.97
CA SER A 104 -33.28 41.86 8.69
C SER A 104 -32.94 43.00 7.75
N LYS A 105 -33.33 44.22 8.11
CA LYS A 105 -33.03 45.44 7.34
C LYS A 105 -31.53 45.72 7.22
N THR A 106 -30.69 44.94 7.89
CA THR A 106 -29.24 45.11 7.96
C THR A 106 -28.46 43.90 7.48
N LEU A 107 -29.08 42.76 7.14
CA LEU A 107 -28.38 41.56 6.65
C LEU A 107 -28.76 41.26 5.19
N LEU A 108 -27.76 41.13 4.32
CA LEU A 108 -27.91 40.55 2.99
C LEU A 108 -27.19 39.21 2.94
N SER A 109 -27.90 38.16 2.55
CA SER A 109 -27.30 36.88 2.22
C SER A 109 -27.04 36.82 0.72
N CYS A 110 -25.82 36.49 0.36
CA CYS A 110 -25.34 36.46 -1.01
C CYS A 110 -24.97 35.02 -1.37
N ASP A 111 -25.35 34.61 -2.57
CA ASP A 111 -24.94 33.35 -3.17
C ASP A 111 -24.20 33.63 -4.47
N SER A 112 -23.17 32.83 -4.74
CA SER A 112 -22.24 33.07 -5.84
C SER A 112 -21.44 31.81 -6.16
N GLN A 113 -20.62 31.90 -7.20
CA GLN A 113 -19.63 30.88 -7.52
C GLN A 113 -18.23 31.42 -7.25
N LEU A 114 -17.44 30.68 -6.45
CA LEU A 114 -16.02 30.95 -6.27
C LEU A 114 -15.23 30.13 -7.28
N ILE A 115 -14.38 30.81 -8.04
CA ILE A 115 -13.50 30.21 -9.05
C ILE A 115 -12.07 30.57 -8.68
N ILE A 116 -11.23 29.54 -8.50
CA ILE A 116 -9.80 29.71 -8.33
C ILE A 116 -9.11 29.32 -9.61
N SER A 117 -8.45 30.29 -10.27
CA SER A 117 -7.61 30.00 -11.43
C SER A 117 -6.17 29.74 -11.00
N PHE A 118 -5.61 28.65 -11.51
CA PHE A 118 -4.29 28.17 -11.18
C PHE A 118 -3.22 28.71 -12.15
N PRO A 119 -1.96 28.84 -11.70
CA PRO A 119 -0.85 28.95 -12.63
C PRO A 119 -0.74 27.67 -13.47
N LYS A 120 -0.41 27.82 -14.75
CA LYS A 120 -0.34 26.72 -15.71
C LYS A 120 0.47 25.54 -15.17
N GLY A 121 -0.11 24.34 -15.28
CA GLY A 121 0.54 23.09 -14.90
C GLY A 121 0.45 22.73 -13.41
N LEU A 122 -0.10 23.61 -12.56
CA LEU A 122 -0.35 23.28 -11.15
C LEU A 122 -1.35 22.13 -11.04
N GLN A 123 -2.47 22.19 -11.76
CA GLN A 123 -3.46 21.12 -11.74
C GLN A 123 -2.80 19.78 -12.08
N LYS A 124 -2.06 19.72 -13.20
CA LYS A 124 -1.40 18.48 -13.61
C LYS A 124 -0.38 17.98 -12.61
N ARG A 125 0.37 18.89 -11.98
CA ARG A 125 1.32 18.54 -10.92
C ARG A 125 0.60 17.97 -9.69
N ALA A 126 -0.50 18.58 -9.27
CA ALA A 126 -1.30 18.11 -8.14
C ALA A 126 -1.91 16.73 -8.43
N GLU A 127 -2.43 16.51 -9.65
CA GLU A 127 -2.93 15.21 -10.11
C GLU A 127 -1.86 14.13 -10.01
N ASN A 128 -0.67 14.38 -10.58
CA ASN A 128 0.43 13.42 -10.53
C ASN A 128 0.87 13.15 -9.09
N ALA A 129 0.92 14.17 -8.24
CA ALA A 129 1.27 14.03 -6.84
C ALA A 129 0.24 13.25 -6.02
N TYR A 130 -1.05 13.45 -6.33
CA TYR A 130 -2.14 12.72 -5.72
C TYR A 130 -2.02 11.23 -6.02
N LEU A 131 -1.85 10.86 -7.29
CA LEU A 131 -1.64 9.47 -7.72
C LEU A 131 -0.38 8.87 -7.08
N GLU A 132 0.73 9.62 -7.07
CA GLU A 132 1.97 9.15 -6.47
C GLU A 132 1.79 8.90 -4.96
N SER A 133 1.09 9.78 -4.25
CA SER A 133 0.85 9.62 -2.81
C SER A 133 -0.01 8.40 -2.46
N GLN A 134 -0.79 7.89 -3.41
CA GLN A 134 -1.67 6.74 -3.20
C GLN A 134 -1.06 5.40 -3.62
N LYS A 135 0.06 5.43 -4.36
CA LYS A 135 0.63 4.25 -5.03
C LYS A 135 0.85 3.04 -4.11
N TYR A 136 1.20 3.30 -2.84
CA TYR A 136 1.42 2.27 -1.82
C TYR A 136 0.55 2.48 -0.57
N GLN A 137 -0.46 3.35 -0.63
CA GLN A 137 -1.46 3.48 0.43
C GLN A 137 -2.54 2.40 0.22
N GLY A 138 -2.24 1.21 0.70
CA GLY A 138 -3.15 0.08 0.74
C GLY A 138 -2.80 -0.85 1.90
N ASP A 139 -3.83 -1.25 2.65
CA ASP A 139 -3.74 -2.14 3.79
C ASP A 139 -3.10 -3.45 3.30
N GLY A 140 -1.88 -3.70 3.77
CA GLY A 140 -0.98 -4.67 3.17
C GLY A 140 -1.64 -6.00 2.83
N GLU A 141 -1.79 -6.26 1.55
CA GLU A 141 -1.71 -7.57 0.90
C GLU A 141 -1.73 -7.35 -0.62
N GLY A 142 -0.55 -7.34 -1.23
CA GLY A 142 -0.34 -7.80 -2.61
C GLY A 142 -0.94 -7.01 -3.76
N ASP A 143 -1.73 -5.97 -3.54
CA ASP A 143 -2.34 -5.21 -4.63
C ASP A 143 -1.98 -3.73 -4.47
N ALA A 144 -0.82 -3.35 -5.00
CA ALA A 144 -0.61 -1.99 -5.52
C ALA A 144 -1.57 -1.79 -6.70
N ARG A 145 -2.88 -1.80 -6.42
CA ARG A 145 -3.89 -1.43 -7.40
C ARG A 145 -3.65 0.04 -7.66
N ALA A 146 -3.12 0.32 -8.84
CA ALA A 146 -3.15 1.66 -9.39
C ALA A 146 -4.60 2.13 -9.31
N THR A 147 -4.88 2.97 -8.31
CA THR A 147 -6.19 3.55 -8.14
C THR A 147 -6.44 4.38 -9.39
N THR A 148 -7.54 4.08 -10.09
CA THR A 148 -8.01 4.93 -11.19
C THR A 148 -8.73 6.17 -10.65
N TYR A 149 -8.77 6.33 -9.32
CA TYR A 149 -9.41 7.44 -8.65
C TYR A 149 -8.55 8.68 -8.82
N THR A 150 -9.04 9.59 -9.65
CA THR A 150 -8.32 10.81 -10.01
C THR A 150 -8.54 11.89 -8.96
N LEU A 151 -7.73 12.95 -9.04
CA LEU A 151 -7.97 14.15 -8.24
C LEU A 151 -9.31 14.82 -8.59
N GLY A 152 -9.78 14.66 -9.82
CA GLY A 152 -11.12 15.11 -10.22
C GLY A 152 -12.22 14.33 -9.51
N ASP A 153 -12.12 13.01 -9.46
CA ASP A 153 -13.08 12.14 -8.77
C ASP A 153 -13.15 12.46 -7.27
N TYR A 154 -11.98 12.70 -6.65
CA TYR A 154 -11.89 13.16 -5.25
C TYR A 154 -12.72 14.43 -4.98
N PHE A 155 -12.73 15.35 -5.94
CA PHE A 155 -13.48 16.60 -5.80
C PHE A 155 -14.97 16.44 -6.13
N SER A 156 -15.33 15.61 -7.11
CA SER A 156 -16.72 15.37 -7.50
C SER A 156 -17.51 14.57 -6.46
N ASP A 157 -16.85 13.66 -5.75
CA ASP A 157 -17.53 12.70 -4.87
C ASP A 157 -17.65 13.18 -3.41
N SER A 158 -17.27 14.43 -3.13
CA SER A 158 -17.34 15.01 -1.79
C SER A 158 -18.76 15.49 -1.41
N GLU A 159 -19.01 15.74 -0.11
CA GLU A 159 -20.28 16.30 0.38
C GLU A 159 -20.59 17.68 -0.21
N TYR A 160 -19.55 18.43 -0.57
CA TYR A 160 -19.63 19.72 -1.26
C TYR A 160 -18.85 19.63 -2.58
N PRO A 161 -19.45 19.04 -3.64
CA PRO A 161 -18.75 18.74 -4.89
C PRO A 161 -18.10 19.97 -5.52
N LEU A 162 -16.86 19.80 -5.96
CA LEU A 162 -16.13 20.83 -6.70
C LEU A 162 -15.87 20.36 -8.13
N THR A 163 -15.79 21.33 -9.04
CA THR A 163 -15.41 21.06 -10.43
C THR A 163 -13.96 21.47 -10.65
N LEU A 164 -13.10 20.50 -10.98
CA LEU A 164 -11.70 20.71 -11.34
C LEU A 164 -11.53 20.53 -12.86
N GLU A 165 -11.36 21.63 -13.58
CA GLU A 165 -11.20 21.62 -15.05
C GLU A 165 -10.47 22.88 -15.52
N ASP A 166 -9.70 22.76 -16.62
CA ASP A 166 -9.05 23.88 -17.30
C ASP A 166 -8.17 24.78 -16.41
N ASP A 167 -7.35 24.18 -15.53
CA ASP A 167 -6.55 24.89 -14.52
C ASP A 167 -7.43 25.75 -13.59
N GLN A 168 -8.67 25.34 -13.32
CA GLN A 168 -9.59 26.02 -12.41
C GLN A 168 -10.29 25.05 -11.46
N LEU A 169 -10.50 25.51 -10.23
CA LEU A 169 -11.36 24.85 -9.26
C LEU A 169 -12.56 25.75 -8.97
N ARG A 170 -13.76 25.20 -9.13
CA ARG A 170 -15.03 25.93 -8.99
C ARG A 170 -15.90 25.25 -7.94
N GLY A 171 -16.62 26.07 -7.18
CA GLY A 171 -17.66 25.60 -6.27
C GLY A 171 -18.61 26.73 -5.89
N GLU A 172 -19.73 26.34 -5.27
CA GLU A 172 -20.68 27.28 -4.70
C GLU A 172 -20.04 28.05 -3.54
N PHE A 173 -20.45 29.31 -3.38
CA PHE A 173 -19.91 30.19 -2.36
C PHE A 173 -20.97 31.17 -1.85
N THR A 174 -21.28 31.03 -0.56
CA THR A 174 -22.21 31.90 0.15
C THR A 174 -21.47 32.77 1.15
N TYR A 175 -21.97 33.99 1.34
CA TYR A 175 -21.45 34.95 2.32
C TYR A 175 -22.54 35.94 2.71
N ASN A 176 -22.34 36.62 3.84
CA ASN A 176 -23.29 37.59 4.35
C ASN A 176 -22.67 38.99 4.41
N LEU A 177 -23.48 40.02 4.15
CA LEU A 177 -23.12 41.43 4.26
C LEU A 177 -24.03 42.10 5.30
N THR A 178 -23.44 42.50 6.42
CA THR A 178 -24.16 43.19 7.51
C THR A 178 -23.87 44.69 7.49
N LYS A 179 -24.92 45.51 7.34
CA LYS A 179 -24.86 46.95 7.52
C LYS A 179 -24.80 47.28 9.01
N THR A 180 -23.85 48.12 9.41
CA THR A 180 -23.68 48.59 10.79
C THR A 180 -24.35 49.94 11.03
N ASP A 181 -24.61 50.28 12.30
CA ASP A 181 -25.28 51.51 12.73
C ASP A 181 -24.55 52.82 12.36
N LYS A 182 -23.29 52.74 11.91
CA LYS A 182 -22.46 53.88 11.50
C LYS A 182 -22.20 53.93 9.98
N ASP A 183 -23.10 53.33 9.20
CA ASP A 183 -22.94 53.15 7.74
C ASP A 183 -21.68 52.36 7.33
N GLY A 184 -21.07 51.62 8.25
CA GLY A 184 -20.01 50.66 7.95
C GLY A 184 -20.57 49.32 7.48
N LEU A 185 -19.74 48.52 6.81
CA LEU A 185 -20.10 47.20 6.28
C LEU A 185 -19.25 46.12 6.95
N VAL A 186 -19.88 45.04 7.39
CA VAL A 186 -19.20 43.82 7.87
C VAL A 186 -19.49 42.69 6.89
N VAL A 187 -18.44 42.06 6.41
CA VAL A 187 -18.51 40.86 5.57
C VAL A 187 -18.31 39.65 6.47
N ASP A 188 -19.25 38.72 6.42
CA ASP A 188 -19.16 37.43 7.09
C ASP A 188 -18.98 36.33 6.05
N ILE A 189 -17.79 35.74 6.05
CA ILE A 189 -17.37 34.66 5.15
C ILE A 189 -17.30 33.39 6.01
N PRO A 190 -17.95 32.28 5.60
CA PRO A 190 -17.86 31.03 6.33
C PRO A 190 -16.40 30.60 6.57
N ASP A 191 -16.10 30.20 7.81
CA ASP A 191 -14.77 29.73 8.21
C ASP A 191 -14.35 28.46 7.45
N GLN A 192 -15.33 27.64 7.04
CA GLN A 192 -15.15 26.46 6.20
C GLN A 192 -15.64 26.76 4.79
N ASN A 193 -14.79 26.50 3.80
CA ASN A 193 -15.09 26.75 2.41
C ASN A 193 -14.45 25.65 1.56
N ALA A 194 -15.28 24.82 0.95
CA ALA A 194 -14.83 23.65 0.19
C ALA A 194 -13.84 24.02 -0.92
N VAL A 195 -14.02 25.16 -1.60
CA VAL A 195 -13.09 25.62 -2.65
C VAL A 195 -11.73 26.00 -2.06
N ILE A 196 -11.70 26.65 -0.88
CA ILE A 196 -10.46 26.97 -0.16
C ILE A 196 -9.77 25.70 0.31
N ASP A 197 -10.50 24.80 0.94
CA ASP A 197 -9.96 23.53 1.41
C ASP A 197 -9.42 22.70 0.23
N GLY A 198 -10.11 22.73 -0.91
CA GLY A 198 -9.70 22.06 -2.14
C GLY A 198 -8.43 22.65 -2.75
N VAL A 199 -8.29 23.98 -2.86
CA VAL A 199 -7.02 24.58 -3.36
C VAL A 199 -5.87 24.37 -2.38
N VAL A 200 -6.12 24.37 -1.06
CA VAL A 200 -5.09 24.01 -0.06
C VAL A 200 -4.63 22.57 -0.25
N PHE A 201 -5.57 21.64 -0.46
CA PHE A 201 -5.27 20.24 -0.74
C PHE A 201 -4.41 20.09 -2.01
N MET A 202 -4.82 20.72 -3.12
CA MET A 202 -4.07 20.69 -4.38
C MET A 202 -2.66 21.26 -4.23
N ALA A 203 -2.53 22.43 -3.59
CA ALA A 203 -1.24 23.08 -3.37
C ALA A 203 -0.34 22.20 -2.50
N THR A 204 -0.88 21.60 -1.43
CA THR A 204 -0.16 20.67 -0.54
C THR A 204 0.40 19.50 -1.33
N LYS A 205 -0.44 18.81 -2.11
CA LYS A 205 -0.01 17.70 -2.96
C LYS A 205 1.07 18.13 -3.96
N ALA A 206 0.85 19.25 -4.65
CA ALA A 206 1.79 19.74 -5.66
C ALA A 206 3.18 20.06 -5.09
N VAL A 207 3.27 20.67 -3.90
CA VAL A 207 4.57 21.01 -3.29
C VAL A 207 5.27 19.79 -2.69
N GLN A 208 4.52 18.74 -2.34
CA GLN A 208 5.05 17.50 -1.78
C GLN A 208 5.36 16.43 -2.83
N TYR A 209 5.08 16.69 -4.11
CA TYR A 209 5.23 15.70 -5.18
C TYR A 209 6.60 15.01 -5.21
N VAL A 210 7.68 15.77 -5.03
CA VAL A 210 9.05 15.22 -5.04
C VAL A 210 9.30 14.31 -3.82
N ALA A 211 8.69 14.61 -2.68
CA ALA A 211 8.79 13.76 -1.50
C ALA A 211 8.09 12.41 -1.73
N TYR A 212 6.90 12.41 -2.34
CA TYR A 212 6.20 11.17 -2.71
C TYR A 212 7.03 10.32 -3.68
N LEU A 213 7.59 10.92 -4.74
CA LEU A 213 8.47 10.21 -5.68
C LEU A 213 9.68 9.57 -4.99
N LYS A 214 10.27 10.27 -4.02
CA LYS A 214 11.44 9.77 -3.28
C LYS A 214 11.06 8.60 -2.38
N GLU A 215 9.96 8.72 -1.63
CA GLU A 215 9.46 7.64 -0.78
C GLU A 215 9.13 6.40 -1.60
N ASN A 216 8.36 6.55 -2.67
CA ASN A 216 7.96 5.44 -3.52
C ASN A 216 9.16 4.75 -4.17
N ARG A 217 10.18 5.50 -4.59
CA ARG A 217 11.42 4.92 -5.10
C ARG A 217 12.18 4.11 -4.04
N LEU A 218 12.15 4.53 -2.78
CA LEU A 218 12.77 3.76 -1.69
C LEU A 218 12.02 2.46 -1.45
N ILE A 219 10.69 2.51 -1.44
CA ILE A 219 9.83 1.33 -1.33
C ILE A 219 10.13 0.33 -2.45
N GLU A 220 10.20 0.80 -3.70
CA GLU A 220 10.53 -0.04 -4.86
C GLU A 220 11.92 -0.70 -4.70
N GLN A 221 12.93 0.08 -4.33
CA GLN A 221 14.30 -0.42 -4.16
C GLN A 221 14.42 -1.45 -3.03
N ASP A 222 13.72 -1.24 -1.91
CA ASP A 222 13.77 -2.16 -0.78
C ASP A 222 12.95 -3.42 -1.06
N SER A 223 11.84 -3.32 -1.79
CA SER A 223 11.07 -4.46 -2.31
C SER A 223 11.91 -5.32 -3.27
N GLU A 224 12.63 -4.69 -4.20
CA GLU A 224 13.53 -5.40 -5.13
C GLU A 224 14.65 -6.14 -4.39
N LYS A 225 15.29 -5.51 -3.39
CA LYS A 225 16.31 -6.17 -2.56
C LYS A 225 15.73 -7.34 -1.78
N ALA A 226 14.58 -7.15 -1.12
CA ALA A 226 13.92 -8.21 -0.37
C ALA A 226 13.57 -9.41 -1.27
N GLN A 227 13.11 -9.15 -2.50
CA GLN A 227 12.83 -10.21 -3.48
C GLN A 227 14.11 -10.93 -3.92
N GLN A 228 15.21 -10.20 -4.15
CA GLN A 228 16.50 -10.80 -4.49
C GLN A 228 17.04 -11.70 -3.36
N GLU A 229 16.96 -11.23 -2.11
CA GLU A 229 17.36 -12.01 -0.94
C GLU A 229 16.50 -13.27 -0.76
N TYR A 230 15.18 -13.12 -0.90
CA TYR A 230 14.26 -14.26 -0.88
C TYR A 230 14.57 -15.28 -1.98
N ASN A 231 14.80 -14.83 -3.21
CA ASN A 231 15.14 -15.70 -4.34
C ASN A 231 16.46 -16.44 -4.10
N ALA A 232 17.48 -15.76 -3.58
CA ALA A 232 18.76 -16.36 -3.24
C ALA A 232 18.61 -17.41 -2.12
N GLN A 233 17.83 -17.11 -1.08
CA GLN A 233 17.55 -18.06 0.00
C GLN A 233 16.78 -19.28 -0.51
N SER A 234 15.74 -19.06 -1.32
CA SER A 234 14.93 -20.14 -1.92
C SER A 234 15.79 -21.05 -2.80
N SER A 235 16.66 -20.48 -3.64
CA SER A 235 17.60 -21.25 -4.46
C SER A 235 18.56 -22.08 -3.61
N ALA A 236 19.12 -21.49 -2.54
CA ALA A 236 20.03 -22.22 -1.64
C ALA A 236 19.33 -23.39 -0.92
N GLN A 237 18.04 -23.23 -0.56
CA GLN A 237 17.25 -24.32 0.02
C GLN A 237 16.94 -25.42 -1.00
N MET A 238 16.64 -25.06 -2.25
CA MET A 238 16.44 -26.03 -3.33
C MET A 238 17.72 -26.86 -3.58
N ASP A 239 18.89 -26.21 -3.63
CA ASP A 239 20.18 -26.89 -3.80
C ASP A 239 20.50 -27.85 -2.65
N LEU A 240 20.21 -27.43 -1.42
CA LEU A 240 20.40 -28.28 -0.23
C LEU A 240 19.46 -29.49 -0.26
N ALA A 241 18.19 -29.27 -0.63
CA ALA A 241 17.21 -30.33 -0.78
C ALA A 241 17.62 -31.34 -1.87
N GLN A 242 18.10 -30.85 -3.02
CA GLN A 242 18.61 -31.70 -4.11
C GLN A 242 19.78 -32.57 -3.62
N LYS A 243 20.77 -31.99 -2.93
CA LYS A 243 21.91 -32.73 -2.36
C LYS A 243 21.45 -33.83 -1.39
N ALA A 244 20.47 -33.54 -0.53
CA ALA A 244 19.93 -34.53 0.39
C ALA A 244 19.25 -35.70 -0.35
N MET A 245 18.53 -35.41 -1.45
CA MET A 245 17.92 -36.41 -2.32
C MET A 245 18.96 -37.27 -3.04
N ASP A 246 20.02 -36.65 -3.57
CA ASP A 246 21.08 -37.37 -4.29
C ASP A 246 21.84 -38.33 -3.39
N ILE A 247 22.17 -37.88 -2.16
CA ILE A 247 22.80 -38.73 -1.15
C ILE A 247 21.88 -39.91 -0.84
N ARG A 248 20.61 -39.65 -0.54
CA ARG A 248 19.66 -40.71 -0.19
C ARG A 248 19.42 -41.68 -1.34
N LYS A 249 19.32 -41.17 -2.58
CA LYS A 249 19.20 -41.98 -3.79
C LYS A 249 20.37 -42.96 -3.91
N LYS A 250 21.59 -42.48 -3.72
CA LYS A 250 22.80 -43.30 -3.79
C LYS A 250 22.79 -44.43 -2.76
N GLU A 251 22.35 -44.15 -1.53
CA GLU A 251 22.19 -45.17 -0.49
C GLU A 251 21.15 -46.23 -0.88
N LEU A 252 20.00 -45.80 -1.40
CA LEU A 252 18.92 -46.69 -1.82
C LEU A 252 19.31 -47.57 -3.00
N ASP A 253 20.02 -47.02 -3.99
CA ASP A 253 20.48 -47.76 -5.16
C ASP A 253 21.57 -48.78 -4.79
N ALA A 254 22.45 -48.45 -3.85
CA ALA A 254 23.44 -49.38 -3.30
C ALA A 254 22.77 -50.53 -2.53
N GLU A 255 21.80 -50.22 -1.67
CA GLU A 255 21.06 -51.23 -0.91
C GLU A 255 20.23 -52.12 -1.84
N LYS A 256 19.56 -51.56 -2.86
CA LYS A 256 18.84 -52.33 -3.87
C LYS A 256 19.76 -53.34 -4.56
N SER A 257 20.93 -52.89 -5.00
CA SER A 257 21.90 -53.74 -5.70
C SER A 257 22.35 -54.91 -4.81
N LYS A 258 22.66 -54.63 -3.55
CA LYS A 258 23.02 -55.63 -2.54
C LYS A 258 21.89 -56.65 -2.30
N GLN A 259 20.64 -56.22 -2.21
CA GLN A 259 19.51 -57.14 -2.00
C GLN A 259 19.18 -57.97 -3.24
N VAL A 260 19.34 -57.44 -4.45
CA VAL A 260 19.21 -58.22 -5.68
C VAL A 260 20.26 -59.32 -5.73
N GLU A 261 21.52 -59.01 -5.42
CA GLU A 261 22.60 -60.00 -5.35
C GLU A 261 22.27 -61.10 -4.32
N ARG A 262 21.81 -60.71 -3.12
CA ARG A 262 21.42 -61.67 -2.08
C ARG A 262 20.23 -62.54 -2.48
N LEU A 263 19.26 -61.99 -3.23
CA LEU A 263 18.13 -62.76 -3.76
C LEU A 263 18.63 -63.82 -4.75
N ASN A 264 19.53 -63.45 -5.67
CA ASN A 264 20.12 -64.39 -6.62
C ASN A 264 20.92 -65.48 -5.91
N GLN A 265 21.75 -65.12 -4.93
CA GLN A 265 22.50 -66.09 -4.12
C GLN A 265 21.57 -67.02 -3.32
N THR A 266 20.40 -66.54 -2.90
CA THR A 266 19.40 -67.37 -2.22
C THR A 266 18.75 -68.35 -3.20
N TRP A 267 18.39 -67.87 -4.39
CA TRP A 267 17.86 -68.70 -5.47
C TRP A 267 18.84 -69.78 -5.90
N ASP A 268 20.14 -69.48 -5.95
CA ASP A 268 21.16 -70.40 -6.42
C ASP A 268 21.40 -71.61 -5.51
N LYS A 269 20.96 -71.55 -4.25
CA LYS A 269 21.05 -72.67 -3.29
C LYS A 269 20.06 -73.80 -3.57
N PHE A 270 19.00 -73.55 -4.33
CA PHE A 270 17.99 -74.56 -4.64
C PHE A 270 18.48 -75.58 -5.67
N THR A 271 18.01 -76.82 -5.55
CA THR A 271 18.25 -77.86 -6.57
C THR A 271 17.48 -77.55 -7.87
N PRO A 272 17.83 -78.17 -9.01
CA PRO A 272 17.09 -78.00 -10.27
C PRO A 272 15.59 -78.32 -10.15
N GLU A 273 15.23 -79.32 -9.36
CA GLU A 273 13.84 -79.74 -9.14
C GLU A 273 13.07 -78.66 -8.35
N GLN A 274 13.67 -78.14 -7.27
CA GLN A 274 13.10 -77.04 -6.48
C GLN A 274 12.96 -75.77 -7.33
N LYS A 275 13.96 -75.44 -8.15
CA LYS A 275 13.89 -74.30 -9.08
C LYS A 275 12.75 -74.46 -10.08
N THR A 276 12.56 -75.65 -10.63
CA THR A 276 11.45 -75.94 -11.57
C THR A 276 10.09 -75.75 -10.89
N GLN A 277 9.95 -76.22 -9.65
CA GLN A 277 8.71 -76.08 -8.89
C GLN A 277 8.38 -74.62 -8.53
N LEU A 278 9.40 -73.80 -8.28
CA LEU A 278 9.25 -72.40 -7.84
C LEU A 278 9.32 -71.38 -8.98
N GLN A 279 9.62 -71.81 -10.21
CA GLN A 279 9.90 -70.89 -11.32
C GLN A 279 8.73 -69.93 -11.61
N GLN A 280 7.51 -70.48 -11.68
CA GLN A 280 6.32 -69.66 -11.95
C GLN A 280 6.03 -68.69 -10.79
N ASP A 281 6.05 -69.17 -9.54
CA ASP A 281 5.83 -68.34 -8.35
C ASP A 281 6.87 -67.20 -8.26
N GLN A 282 8.14 -67.49 -8.59
CA GLN A 282 9.19 -66.48 -8.62
C GLN A 282 8.98 -65.44 -9.72
N SER A 283 8.52 -65.86 -10.91
CA SER A 283 8.20 -64.96 -12.02
C SER A 283 7.01 -64.05 -11.68
N ASP A 284 5.91 -64.64 -11.21
CA ASP A 284 4.69 -63.92 -10.82
C ASP A 284 4.99 -62.92 -9.69
N TRP A 285 5.85 -63.32 -8.75
CA TRP A 285 6.31 -62.44 -7.68
C TRP A 285 7.08 -61.23 -8.19
N PHE A 286 7.97 -61.38 -9.19
CA PHE A 286 8.69 -60.26 -9.77
C PHE A 286 7.75 -59.24 -10.41
N GLU A 287 6.78 -59.71 -11.21
CA GLU A 287 5.79 -58.86 -11.85
C GLU A 287 4.94 -58.14 -10.80
N LYS A 288 4.41 -58.88 -9.83
CA LYS A 288 3.60 -58.32 -8.74
C LYS A 288 4.37 -57.26 -7.96
N ARG A 289 5.63 -57.52 -7.59
CA ARG A 289 6.48 -56.55 -6.88
C ARG A 289 6.59 -55.25 -7.68
N ASP A 290 6.93 -55.35 -8.95
CA ASP A 290 7.22 -54.17 -9.77
C ASP A 290 5.96 -53.33 -9.99
N VAL A 291 4.80 -53.97 -10.22
CA VAL A 291 3.50 -53.29 -10.32
C VAL A 291 3.12 -52.62 -8.99
N ASP A 292 3.16 -53.35 -7.87
CA ASP A 292 2.82 -52.82 -6.55
C ASP A 292 3.69 -51.63 -6.19
N CYS A 293 5.00 -51.74 -6.41
CA CYS A 293 5.94 -50.67 -6.08
C CYS A 293 5.78 -49.44 -6.97
N LYS A 294 5.39 -49.60 -8.24
CA LYS A 294 5.09 -48.48 -9.14
C LYS A 294 3.83 -47.73 -8.73
N VAL A 295 2.80 -48.44 -8.25
CA VAL A 295 1.57 -47.82 -7.73
C VAL A 295 1.86 -47.10 -6.41
N LEU A 296 2.58 -47.75 -5.49
CA LEU A 296 2.88 -47.17 -4.19
C LEU A 296 3.79 -45.94 -4.28
N SER A 297 4.70 -45.89 -5.26
CA SER A 297 5.62 -44.75 -5.41
C SER A 297 4.96 -43.48 -5.94
N GLN A 298 3.76 -43.57 -6.50
CA GLN A 298 2.98 -42.41 -6.98
C GLN A 298 2.34 -41.59 -5.86
N LYS A 299 2.38 -42.07 -4.61
CA LYS A 299 1.80 -41.36 -3.47
C LYS A 299 2.51 -40.03 -3.26
N SER A 300 1.71 -39.00 -2.97
CA SER A 300 2.27 -37.68 -2.68
C SER A 300 3.05 -37.71 -1.37
N VAL A 301 4.18 -37.01 -1.31
CA VAL A 301 4.92 -36.79 -0.06
C VAL A 301 4.05 -36.10 1.00
N TYR A 302 3.03 -35.35 0.56
CA TYR A 302 2.08 -34.69 1.45
C TYR A 302 1.11 -35.65 2.13
N ASP A 303 0.92 -36.86 1.57
CA ASP A 303 0.11 -37.93 2.16
C ASP A 303 0.90 -38.73 3.23
N ILE A 304 2.21 -38.51 3.32
CA ILE A 304 3.07 -39.12 4.33
C ILE A 304 3.02 -38.24 5.59
N PRO A 305 2.63 -38.79 6.77
CA PRO A 305 2.68 -38.07 8.02
C PRO A 305 4.08 -37.50 8.28
N GLU A 306 4.17 -36.28 8.79
CA GLU A 306 5.46 -35.58 8.95
C GLU A 306 6.48 -36.38 9.77
N LYS A 307 6.03 -37.07 10.81
CA LYS A 307 6.87 -37.97 11.63
C LYS A 307 7.48 -39.13 10.84
N ASP A 308 6.85 -39.54 9.74
CA ASP A 308 7.24 -40.68 8.91
C ASP A 308 8.01 -40.23 7.65
N ARG A 309 8.17 -38.92 7.43
CA ARG A 309 8.95 -38.36 6.32
C ARG A 309 10.45 -38.50 6.57
N GLU A 310 11.18 -38.97 5.56
CA GLU A 310 12.64 -38.95 5.58
C GLU A 310 13.17 -37.51 5.55
N THR A 311 14.42 -37.31 5.97
CA THR A 311 15.04 -35.97 6.09
C THR A 311 14.93 -35.14 4.82
N TYR A 312 15.12 -35.74 3.63
CA TYR A 312 15.00 -35.02 2.37
C TYR A 312 13.52 -34.67 2.05
N GLN A 313 12.56 -35.51 2.45
CA GLN A 313 11.12 -35.30 2.26
C GLN A 313 10.56 -34.17 3.10
N LYS A 314 11.20 -33.84 4.22
CA LYS A 314 10.84 -32.67 5.04
C LYS A 314 11.08 -31.35 4.30
N GLN A 315 11.90 -31.35 3.24
CA GLN A 315 12.17 -30.19 2.40
C GLN A 315 11.26 -30.12 1.15
N SER A 316 10.16 -30.88 1.11
CA SER A 316 9.29 -30.96 -0.06
C SER A 316 8.69 -29.64 -0.54
N GLY A 317 8.65 -28.62 0.33
CA GLY A 317 8.22 -27.27 -0.02
C GLY A 317 9.13 -26.59 -1.05
N TYR A 318 10.39 -27.01 -1.17
CA TYR A 318 11.36 -26.47 -2.12
C TYR A 318 11.50 -27.30 -3.40
N TRP A 319 10.71 -28.37 -3.55
CA TRP A 319 10.86 -29.28 -4.68
C TRP A 319 10.23 -28.76 -5.95
N ASN A 320 11.04 -28.72 -7.02
CA ASN A 320 10.56 -28.61 -8.39
C ASN A 320 10.04 -29.98 -8.91
N GLU A 321 9.57 -30.00 -10.15
CA GLU A 321 9.02 -31.22 -10.76
C GLU A 321 10.06 -32.35 -10.89
N ALA A 322 11.30 -32.04 -11.28
CA ALA A 322 12.36 -33.04 -11.40
C ALA A 322 12.66 -33.71 -10.05
N MET A 323 12.66 -32.94 -8.97
CA MET A 323 12.82 -33.45 -7.61
C MET A 323 11.65 -34.36 -7.21
N ARG A 324 10.41 -33.99 -7.54
CA ARG A 324 9.24 -34.86 -7.29
C ARG A 324 9.35 -36.20 -8.03
N GLN A 325 9.79 -36.17 -9.29
CA GLN A 325 10.05 -37.39 -10.07
C GLN A 325 11.19 -38.23 -9.46
N GLN A 326 12.24 -37.59 -8.95
CA GLN A 326 13.31 -38.28 -8.24
C GLN A 326 12.82 -38.91 -6.94
N ASP A 327 11.97 -38.24 -6.14
CA ASP A 327 11.35 -38.83 -4.96
C ASP A 327 10.52 -40.07 -5.32
N GLN A 328 9.69 -39.98 -6.36
CA GLN A 328 8.93 -41.13 -6.85
C GLN A 328 9.84 -42.31 -7.22
N ALA A 329 10.95 -42.05 -7.91
CA ALA A 329 11.93 -43.10 -8.23
C ALA A 329 12.56 -43.69 -6.95
N MET A 330 12.85 -42.87 -5.95
CA MET A 330 13.37 -43.34 -4.67
C MET A 330 12.34 -44.13 -3.86
N GLN A 331 11.07 -43.74 -3.84
CA GLN A 331 9.99 -44.53 -3.22
C GLN A 331 9.83 -45.90 -3.89
N TYR A 332 9.94 -45.94 -5.22
CA TYR A 332 9.96 -47.20 -5.95
C TYR A 332 11.13 -48.08 -5.50
N THR A 333 12.35 -47.52 -5.46
CA THR A 333 13.54 -48.25 -5.00
C THR A 333 13.38 -48.75 -3.56
N LYS A 334 12.81 -47.94 -2.64
CA LYS A 334 12.52 -48.36 -1.26
C LYS A 334 11.57 -49.55 -1.21
N CYS A 335 10.43 -49.46 -1.91
CA CYS A 335 9.46 -50.56 -1.97
C CYS A 335 10.10 -51.82 -2.57
N PHE A 336 10.81 -51.67 -3.69
CA PHE A 336 11.48 -52.77 -4.38
C PHE A 336 12.43 -53.51 -3.44
N THR A 337 13.28 -52.76 -2.73
CA THR A 337 14.27 -53.30 -1.79
C THR A 337 13.57 -54.02 -0.64
N GLN A 338 12.55 -53.41 -0.04
CA GLN A 338 11.80 -54.01 1.06
C GLN A 338 11.12 -55.32 0.65
N ARG A 339 10.43 -55.34 -0.48
CA ARG A 339 9.81 -56.56 -1.03
C ARG A 339 10.84 -57.63 -1.34
N THR A 340 11.99 -57.24 -1.85
CA THR A 340 13.09 -58.18 -2.15
C THR A 340 13.63 -58.83 -0.86
N ILE A 341 13.77 -58.06 0.23
CA ILE A 341 14.13 -58.61 1.54
C ILE A 341 13.07 -59.61 2.03
N GLU A 342 11.78 -59.27 1.94
CA GLU A 342 10.67 -60.16 2.31
C GLU A 342 10.72 -61.47 1.52
N ARG A 343 11.00 -61.40 0.22
CA ARG A 343 11.09 -62.58 -0.64
C ARG A 343 12.31 -63.44 -0.33
N ILE A 344 13.45 -62.84 -0.01
CA ILE A 344 14.63 -63.58 0.48
C ILE A 344 14.25 -64.38 1.73
N VAL A 345 13.53 -63.78 2.68
CA VAL A 345 13.08 -64.49 3.88
C VAL A 345 12.12 -65.62 3.53
N TYR A 346 11.15 -65.39 2.64
CA TYR A 346 10.24 -66.43 2.16
C TYR A 346 11.01 -67.63 1.57
N LEU A 347 11.90 -67.39 0.60
CA LEU A 347 12.64 -68.44 -0.09
C LEU A 347 13.51 -69.26 0.87
N ASN A 348 14.15 -68.62 1.86
CA ASN A 348 14.94 -69.37 2.87
C ASN A 348 14.09 -70.31 3.75
N ASN A 349 12.77 -70.15 3.79
CA ASN A 349 11.85 -70.98 4.56
C ASN A 349 11.08 -71.99 3.69
N VAL A 350 11.33 -72.03 2.38
CA VAL A 350 10.81 -73.07 1.50
C VAL A 350 11.75 -74.28 1.60
N ASN A 351 11.27 -75.36 2.23
CA ASN A 351 11.98 -76.64 2.33
C ASN A 351 11.71 -77.53 1.12
#